data_AF-A0A7K0IDM3-F1
#
_entry.id   AF-A0A7K0IDM3-F1
#
_cell.length_a   1.000
_cell.length_b   1.000
_cell.length_c   1.000
_cell.angle_alpha   90.00
_cell.angle_beta   90.00
_cell.angle_gamma   90.00
#
_symmetry.space_group_name_H-M   'P 1'
#
loop_
_entity.id
_entity.type
_entity.pdbx_description
1 polymer ?
#
loop_
_entity_poly.entity_id
_entity_poly.type
_entity_poly.pdbx_seq_one_letter_code
_entity_poly.pdbx_strand_id
1 'polypeptide(L)'
;MADPMPIMKDAPKARSPEELQGFAVIAEACAEAFLNEPSAQIVDDVARVARALGDGRLDGVVADEALRQRYSERFFVPTGPLYVPLSECSVRGAAEEEGRVRYAPVSGARADHVLRCYRAVGFDYRALAGFGPAVGSLRPDSLAAELAFMAFLARAAAEAAGEDPAASERASELLRQFAREHANAWLPRAARLLAAG
;
A
#
# COMPACT_ATOMS: atom_id res chain seq x y z
N MET A 1 -6.71 -30.71 -40.27
CA MET A 1 -5.58 -29.76 -40.29
C MET A 1 -6.20 -28.37 -40.29
N ALA A 2 -6.28 -27.74 -39.11
CA ALA A 2 -6.90 -26.44 -38.87
C ALA A 2 -6.20 -25.79 -37.66
N ASP A 3 -6.12 -24.46 -37.69
CA ASP A 3 -5.10 -23.54 -37.17
C ASP A 3 -4.37 -23.83 -35.84
N PRO A 4 -3.05 -23.50 -35.75
CA PRO A 4 -2.40 -23.33 -34.47
C PRO A 4 -2.98 -22.11 -33.73
N MET A 5 -3.35 -22.31 -32.47
CA MET A 5 -3.77 -21.25 -31.56
C MET A 5 -2.78 -20.08 -31.55
N PRO A 6 -3.26 -18.83 -31.44
CA PRO A 6 -2.37 -17.68 -31.34
C PRO A 6 -1.55 -17.82 -30.06
N ILE A 7 -0.23 -17.93 -30.22
CA ILE A 7 0.74 -17.73 -29.15
C ILE A 7 0.43 -16.33 -28.61
N MET A 8 0.01 -16.22 -27.35
CA MET A 8 -0.09 -14.96 -26.64
C MET A 8 1.29 -14.29 -26.69
N LYS A 9 1.44 -13.37 -27.64
CA LYS A 9 2.60 -12.51 -27.80
C LYS A 9 2.51 -11.43 -26.73
N ASP A 10 3.68 -11.22 -26.12
CA ASP A 10 4.04 -10.17 -25.18
C ASP A 10 3.71 -10.47 -23.72
N ALA A 11 4.71 -11.08 -23.05
CA ALA A 11 4.86 -10.91 -21.62
C ALA A 11 4.83 -9.40 -21.30
N PRO A 12 4.18 -8.97 -20.20
CA PRO A 12 4.11 -7.56 -19.85
C PRO A 12 5.52 -6.97 -19.85
N LYS A 13 5.70 -5.87 -20.58
CA LYS A 13 6.99 -5.19 -20.71
C LYS A 13 7.55 -4.92 -19.30
N ALA A 14 8.79 -5.33 -19.07
CA ALA A 14 9.49 -5.01 -17.83
C ALA A 14 9.50 -3.48 -17.64
N ARG A 15 9.17 -3.02 -16.43
CA ARG A 15 9.19 -1.60 -16.09
C ARG A 15 10.61 -1.07 -16.18
N SER A 16 10.77 0.16 -16.66
CA SER A 16 12.08 0.81 -16.66
C SER A 16 12.52 1.14 -15.22
N PRO A 17 13.83 1.33 -14.98
CA PRO A 17 14.34 1.77 -13.68
C PRO A 17 13.69 3.08 -13.20
N GLU A 18 13.42 4.02 -14.11
CA GLU A 18 12.77 5.29 -13.81
C GLU A 18 11.30 5.08 -13.40
N GLU A 19 10.58 4.16 -14.05
CA GLU A 19 9.21 3.81 -13.67
C GLU A 19 9.15 3.14 -12.29
N LEU A 20 10.13 2.28 -11.98
CA LEU A 20 10.27 1.65 -10.67
C LEU A 20 10.58 2.68 -9.59
N GLN A 21 11.49 3.63 -9.87
CA GLN A 21 11.81 4.71 -8.96
C GLN A 21 10.60 5.61 -8.71
N GLY A 22 9.87 5.99 -9.76
CA GLY A 22 8.65 6.77 -9.64
C GLY A 22 7.58 6.07 -8.80
N PHE A 23 7.39 4.76 -9.02
CA PHE A 23 6.48 3.95 -8.20
C PHE A 23 6.93 3.92 -6.73
N ALA A 24 8.22 3.77 -6.46
CA ALA A 24 8.73 3.75 -5.09
C ALA A 24 8.42 5.05 -4.34
N VAL A 25 8.59 6.20 -5.00
CA VAL A 25 8.25 7.52 -4.44
C VAL A 25 6.76 7.61 -4.12
N ILE A 26 5.89 7.16 -5.02
CA ILE A 26 4.43 7.16 -4.80
C ILE A 26 4.06 6.29 -3.61
N ALA A 27 4.55 5.05 -3.58
CA ALA A 27 4.23 4.09 -2.53
C ALA A 27 4.76 4.55 -1.16
N GLU A 28 5.94 5.16 -1.10
CA GLU A 28 6.50 5.74 0.12
C GLU A 28 5.68 6.92 0.64
N ALA A 29 5.37 7.90 -0.20
CA ALA A 29 4.54 9.04 0.20
C ALA A 29 3.16 8.59 0.75
N CYS A 30 2.58 7.55 0.13
CA CYS A 30 1.34 6.96 0.63
C CYS A 30 1.54 6.24 1.97
N ALA A 31 2.62 5.47 2.13
CA ALA A 31 2.94 4.80 3.39
C ALA A 31 3.12 5.81 4.53
N GLU A 32 3.90 6.87 4.29
CA GLU A 32 4.15 7.94 5.25
C GLU A 32 2.86 8.65 5.68
N ALA A 33 1.92 8.86 4.76
CA ALA A 33 0.62 9.46 5.06
C ALA A 33 -0.24 8.62 6.02
N PHE A 34 -0.05 7.29 6.04
CA PHE A 34 -0.70 6.41 7.01
C PHE A 34 0.09 6.27 8.31
N LEU A 35 1.42 6.41 8.26
CA LEU A 35 2.32 6.27 9.42
C LEU A 35 2.43 7.53 10.27
N ASN A 36 2.07 8.70 9.74
CA ASN A 36 2.27 9.98 10.41
C ASN A 36 0.95 10.73 10.58
N GLU A 37 0.88 11.55 11.63
CA GLU A 37 -0.16 12.55 11.70
C GLU A 37 -0.06 13.51 10.51
N PRO A 38 -1.20 13.99 9.97
CA PRO A 38 -1.20 14.98 8.90
C PRO A 38 -0.42 16.22 9.31
N SER A 39 0.70 16.45 8.62
CA SER A 39 1.50 17.68 8.71
C SER A 39 1.54 18.34 7.33
N ALA A 40 1.95 19.61 7.26
CA ALA A 40 2.04 20.32 5.99
C ALA A 40 2.91 19.55 4.98
N GLN A 41 4.05 19.01 5.44
CA GLN A 41 4.94 18.20 4.62
C GLN A 41 4.24 16.95 4.06
N ILE A 42 3.57 16.17 4.92
CA ILE A 42 2.87 14.94 4.49
C ILE A 42 1.76 15.27 3.50
N VAL A 43 0.97 16.31 3.75
CA VAL A 43 -0.10 16.73 2.84
C VAL A 43 0.46 17.18 1.48
N ASP A 44 1.55 17.96 1.49
CA ASP A 44 2.22 18.43 0.27
C ASP A 44 2.82 17.27 -0.53
N ASP A 45 3.41 16.27 0.14
CA ASP A 45 3.97 15.07 -0.50
C ASP A 45 2.89 14.25 -1.20
N VAL A 46 1.78 13.98 -0.51
CA VAL A 46 0.65 13.25 -1.10
C VAL A 46 0.02 14.04 -2.26
N ALA A 47 -0.13 15.36 -2.11
CA ALA A 47 -0.64 16.22 -3.19
C ALA A 47 0.29 16.23 -4.41
N ARG A 48 1.61 16.26 -4.20
CA ARG A 48 2.60 16.19 -5.30
C ARG A 48 2.51 14.88 -6.07
N VAL A 49 2.44 13.74 -5.39
CA VAL A 49 2.32 12.44 -6.07
C VAL A 49 0.97 12.29 -6.77
N ALA A 50 -0.12 12.80 -6.18
CA ALA A 50 -1.43 12.81 -6.82
C ALA A 50 -1.43 13.63 -8.12
N ARG A 51 -0.85 14.84 -8.11
CA ARG A 51 -0.70 15.66 -9.32
C ARG A 51 0.16 14.97 -10.39
N ALA A 52 1.24 14.31 -10.00
CA ALA A 52 2.07 13.54 -10.93
C ALA A 52 1.29 12.40 -11.61
N LEU A 53 0.25 11.88 -10.94
CA LEU A 53 -0.69 10.91 -11.48
C LEU A 53 -1.90 11.54 -12.21
N GLY A 54 -1.94 12.86 -12.35
CA GLY A 54 -3.04 13.59 -13.00
C GLY A 54 -4.28 13.78 -12.12
N ASP A 55 -4.16 13.62 -10.80
CA ASP A 55 -5.25 13.77 -9.84
C ASP A 55 -5.08 15.05 -8.98
N GLY A 56 -5.91 16.06 -9.26
CA GLY A 56 -5.94 17.33 -8.51
C GLY A 56 -6.90 17.35 -7.33
N ARG A 57 -7.56 16.24 -6.96
CA ARG A 57 -8.58 16.24 -5.89
C ARG A 57 -8.03 16.60 -4.50
N LEU A 58 -6.71 16.54 -4.33
CA LEU A 58 -6.03 16.91 -3.09
C LEU A 58 -5.54 18.37 -3.09
N ASP A 59 -5.79 19.12 -4.17
CA ASP A 59 -5.42 20.52 -4.24
C ASP A 59 -6.21 21.35 -3.21
N GLY A 60 -5.49 22.11 -2.39
CA GLY A 60 -6.07 22.93 -1.33
C GLY A 60 -6.41 22.18 -0.04
N VAL A 61 -6.08 20.88 0.07
CA VAL A 61 -6.09 20.20 1.38
C VAL A 61 -5.01 20.84 2.25
N VAL A 62 -5.36 21.16 3.50
CA VAL A 62 -4.45 21.78 4.47
C VAL A 62 -4.32 20.86 5.69
N ALA A 63 -3.13 20.80 6.26
CA ALA A 63 -2.86 20.11 7.52
C ALA A 63 -3.39 20.91 8.72
N ASP A 64 -4.69 20.83 8.95
CA ASP A 64 -5.38 21.46 10.08
C ASP A 64 -5.84 20.43 11.13
N GLU A 65 -6.39 20.94 12.23
CA GLU A 65 -6.89 20.10 13.32
C GLU A 65 -8.05 19.20 12.87
N ALA A 66 -8.88 19.65 11.92
CA ALA A 66 -9.97 18.84 11.40
C ALA A 66 -9.45 17.62 10.62
N LEU A 67 -8.37 17.77 9.84
CA LEU A 67 -7.73 16.66 9.16
C LEU A 67 -7.05 15.69 10.15
N ARG A 68 -6.39 16.21 11.19
CA ARG A 68 -5.80 15.38 12.27
C ARG A 68 -6.86 14.60 13.04
N GLN A 69 -7.99 15.23 13.36
CA GLN A 69 -9.12 14.56 13.99
C GLN A 69 -9.67 13.45 13.07
N ARG A 70 -9.92 13.74 11.79
CA ARG A 70 -10.39 12.74 10.82
C ARG A 70 -9.42 11.58 10.68
N TYR A 71 -8.12 11.84 10.61
CA TYR A 71 -7.07 10.82 10.60
C TYR A 71 -7.19 9.91 11.84
N SER A 72 -7.36 10.50 13.01
CA SER A 72 -7.50 9.76 14.26
C SER A 72 -8.76 8.90 14.30
N GLU A 73 -9.91 9.47 13.92
CA GLU A 73 -11.20 8.77 13.86
C GLU A 73 -11.19 7.61 12.87
N ARG A 74 -10.51 7.76 11.73
CA ARG A 74 -10.41 6.73 10.69
C ARG A 74 -9.59 5.52 11.14
N PHE A 75 -8.52 5.75 11.90
CA PHE A 75 -7.49 4.72 12.11
C PHE A 75 -7.33 4.26 13.56
N PHE A 76 -7.76 5.04 14.55
CA PHE A 76 -7.48 4.77 15.96
C PHE A 76 -8.69 4.80 16.90
N VAL A 77 -9.91 5.00 16.37
CA VAL A 77 -11.14 5.00 17.18
C VAL A 77 -12.05 3.82 16.78
N PRO A 78 -11.79 2.58 17.23
CA PRO A 78 -12.49 1.37 16.76
C PRO A 78 -14.01 1.36 16.93
N THR A 79 -14.53 2.15 17.87
CA THR A 79 -15.97 2.29 18.14
C THR A 79 -16.63 3.39 17.31
N GLY A 80 -15.84 4.19 16.59
CA GLY A 80 -16.32 5.32 15.79
C GLY A 80 -16.89 4.86 14.44
N PRO A 81 -17.88 5.60 13.89
CA PRO A 81 -18.51 5.25 12.61
C PRO A 81 -17.58 5.40 11.41
N LEU A 82 -16.49 6.16 11.54
CA LEU A 82 -15.52 6.39 10.46
C LEU A 82 -14.35 5.40 10.46
N TYR A 83 -14.31 4.48 11.43
CA TYR A 83 -13.17 3.60 11.63
C TYR A 83 -13.05 2.55 10.52
N VAL A 84 -11.83 2.39 10.01
CA VAL A 84 -11.45 1.35 9.07
C VAL A 84 -10.12 0.72 9.52
N PRO A 85 -10.10 -0.56 9.96
CA PRO A 85 -8.87 -1.27 10.25
C PRO A 85 -8.20 -1.60 8.92
N LEU A 86 -7.30 -0.73 8.45
CA LEU A 86 -6.55 -0.89 7.19
C LEU A 86 -5.52 -2.04 7.27
N SER A 87 -6.02 -3.25 7.46
CA SER A 87 -5.33 -4.54 7.42
C SER A 87 -6.02 -5.43 6.39
N GLU A 88 -5.22 -6.13 5.58
CA GLU A 88 -5.72 -7.02 4.54
C GLU A 88 -6.69 -8.07 5.11
N CYS A 89 -6.29 -8.77 6.18
CA CYS A 89 -7.12 -9.81 6.78
C CYS A 89 -8.50 -9.29 7.16
N SER A 90 -8.52 -8.10 7.77
CA SER A 90 -9.72 -7.48 8.31
C SER A 90 -10.66 -7.00 7.21
N VAL A 91 -10.13 -6.28 6.21
CA VAL A 91 -10.92 -5.72 5.10
C VAL A 91 -11.40 -6.81 4.13
N ARG A 92 -10.55 -7.79 3.80
CA ARG A 92 -10.96 -8.90 2.91
C ARG A 92 -12.02 -9.76 3.57
N GLY A 93 -11.90 -10.02 4.86
CA GLY A 93 -12.86 -10.79 5.63
C GLY A 93 -14.10 -10.01 6.07
N ALA A 94 -14.19 -8.71 5.79
CA ALA A 94 -15.32 -7.89 6.23
C ALA A 94 -16.63 -8.35 5.59
N ALA A 95 -17.72 -8.24 6.34
CA ALA A 95 -19.09 -8.46 5.89
C ALA A 95 -19.90 -7.16 6.01
N GLU A 96 -20.81 -6.93 5.07
CA GLU A 96 -21.79 -5.85 5.17
C GLU A 96 -23.09 -6.44 5.70
N GLU A 97 -23.51 -5.98 6.87
CA GLU A 97 -24.70 -6.46 7.59
C GLU A 97 -25.52 -5.21 7.98
N GLU A 98 -26.76 -5.10 7.49
CA GLU A 98 -27.69 -4.01 7.84
C GLU A 98 -27.13 -2.57 7.62
N GLY A 99 -26.37 -2.38 6.54
CA GLY A 99 -25.75 -1.08 6.22
C GLY A 99 -24.54 -0.73 7.10
N ARG A 100 -24.08 -1.66 7.93
CA ARG A 100 -22.86 -1.55 8.73
C ARG A 100 -21.81 -2.52 8.24
N VAL A 101 -20.55 -2.14 8.40
CA VAL A 101 -19.42 -2.99 8.03
C VAL A 101 -18.92 -3.69 9.29
N ARG A 102 -18.98 -5.02 9.29
CA ARG A 102 -18.37 -5.86 10.31
C ARG A 102 -17.02 -6.36 9.83
N TYR A 103 -15.96 -5.80 10.41
CA TYR A 103 -14.59 -6.17 10.07
C TYR A 103 -14.19 -7.54 10.65
N ALA A 104 -13.41 -8.30 9.89
CA ALA A 104 -12.83 -9.55 10.37
C ALA A 104 -11.63 -9.28 11.30
N PRO A 105 -11.15 -10.28 12.06
CA PRO A 105 -9.91 -10.16 12.82
C PRO A 105 -8.72 -9.72 11.97
N VAL A 106 -7.82 -8.94 12.57
CA VAL A 106 -6.57 -8.42 11.94
C VAL A 106 -5.43 -9.44 11.93
N SER A 107 -5.73 -10.72 12.10
CA SER A 107 -4.76 -11.82 12.09
C SER A 107 -5.24 -12.97 11.23
N GLY A 108 -4.31 -13.70 10.64
CA GLY A 108 -4.60 -14.89 9.85
C GLY A 108 -3.51 -15.21 8.83
N ALA A 109 -3.79 -16.25 8.03
CA ALA A 109 -2.82 -16.80 7.08
C ALA A 109 -2.24 -15.80 6.08
N ARG A 110 -2.97 -14.70 5.78
CA ARG A 110 -2.48 -13.64 4.89
C ARG A 110 -1.40 -12.79 5.55
N ALA A 111 -1.62 -12.33 6.78
CA ALA A 111 -0.60 -11.65 7.57
C ALA A 111 0.66 -12.53 7.76
N ASP A 112 0.48 -13.84 7.96
CA ASP A 112 1.59 -14.78 8.02
C ASP A 112 2.36 -14.90 6.70
N HIS A 113 1.65 -14.87 5.56
CA HIS A 113 2.25 -14.90 4.24
C HIS A 113 3.05 -13.62 3.96
N VAL A 114 2.45 -12.45 4.20
CA VAL A 114 3.10 -11.15 4.06
C VAL A 114 4.39 -11.09 4.90
N LEU A 115 4.34 -11.56 6.16
CA LEU A 115 5.53 -11.62 7.01
C LEU A 115 6.63 -12.54 6.45
N ARG A 116 6.28 -13.64 5.79
CA ARG A 116 7.27 -14.49 5.09
C ARG A 116 7.88 -13.77 3.90
N CYS A 117 7.09 -13.02 3.12
CA CYS A 117 7.60 -12.19 2.02
C CYS A 117 8.62 -11.16 2.54
N TYR A 118 8.32 -10.47 3.64
CA TYR A 118 9.24 -9.51 4.26
C TYR A 118 10.57 -10.17 4.66
N ARG A 119 10.49 -11.31 5.37
CA ARG A 119 11.67 -12.05 5.82
C ARG A 119 12.54 -12.57 4.67
N ALA A 120 11.93 -12.95 3.55
CA ALA A 120 12.66 -13.50 2.40
C ALA A 120 13.66 -12.50 1.77
N VAL A 121 13.44 -11.20 1.97
CA VAL A 121 14.28 -10.13 1.42
C VAL A 121 14.82 -9.18 2.50
N GLY A 122 14.70 -9.55 3.78
CA GLY A 122 15.25 -8.76 4.89
C GLY A 122 14.53 -7.45 5.19
N PHE A 123 13.27 -7.30 4.78
CA PHE A 123 12.46 -6.12 5.14
C PHE A 123 11.91 -6.25 6.56
N ASP A 124 12.11 -5.22 7.40
CA ASP A 124 11.53 -5.16 8.75
C ASP A 124 10.52 -4.01 8.87
N TYR A 125 9.23 -4.36 8.78
CA TYR A 125 8.15 -3.39 8.92
C TYR A 125 8.08 -2.77 10.33
N ARG A 126 8.71 -3.36 11.36
CA ARG A 126 8.75 -2.80 12.71
C ARG A 126 9.76 -1.68 12.87
N ALA A 127 10.69 -1.54 11.92
CA ALA A 127 11.66 -0.45 11.88
C ALA A 127 11.10 0.81 11.19
N LEU A 128 9.86 0.76 10.69
CA LEU A 128 9.22 1.92 10.08
C LEU A 128 9.05 3.04 11.11
N ALA A 129 9.47 4.25 10.74
CA ALA A 129 9.34 5.44 11.57
C ALA A 129 7.98 6.12 11.34
N GLY A 130 7.51 6.83 12.36
CA GLY A 130 6.31 7.64 12.26
C GLY A 130 5.70 8.00 13.62
N PHE A 131 4.42 8.36 13.58
CA PHE A 131 3.64 8.65 14.78
C PHE A 131 3.50 7.40 15.65
N GLY A 132 3.83 7.53 16.94
CA GLY A 132 3.96 6.40 17.87
C GLY A 132 2.75 5.43 17.87
N PRO A 133 1.50 5.93 17.99
CA PRO A 133 0.30 5.08 17.89
C PRO A 133 0.16 4.35 16.55
N ALA A 134 0.46 5.00 15.43
CA ALA A 134 0.39 4.39 14.10
C ALA A 134 1.39 3.23 14.00
N VAL A 135 2.66 3.49 14.30
CA VAL A 135 3.74 2.50 14.25
C VAL A 135 3.50 1.36 15.24
N GLY A 136 3.10 1.66 16.47
CA GLY A 136 2.82 0.67 17.51
C GLY A 136 1.66 -0.27 17.19
N SER A 137 0.73 0.18 16.34
CA SER A 137 -0.42 -0.62 15.90
C SER A 137 -0.13 -1.51 14.68
N LEU A 138 1.01 -1.31 13.99
CA LEU A 138 1.31 -1.99 12.74
C LEU A 138 1.24 -3.52 12.86
N ARG A 139 0.71 -4.09 11.79
CA ARG A 139 0.72 -5.52 11.49
C ARG A 139 1.42 -5.73 10.14
N PRO A 140 1.90 -6.95 9.84
CA PRO A 140 2.57 -7.21 8.57
C PRO A 140 1.68 -6.83 7.37
N ASP A 141 0.39 -7.11 7.45
CA ASP A 141 -0.63 -6.84 6.42
C ASP A 141 -1.33 -5.48 6.57
N SER A 142 -0.76 -4.56 7.35
CA SER A 142 -1.25 -3.17 7.40
C SER A 142 -0.95 -2.47 6.09
N LEU A 143 -1.87 -1.64 5.59
CA LEU A 143 -1.70 -0.92 4.33
C LEU A 143 -0.37 -0.17 4.26
N ALA A 144 -0.03 0.56 5.32
CA ALA A 144 1.23 1.28 5.42
C ALA A 144 2.47 0.37 5.26
N ALA A 145 2.44 -0.82 5.86
CA ALA A 145 3.53 -1.77 5.78
C ALA A 145 3.64 -2.39 4.38
N GLU A 146 2.51 -2.76 3.76
CA GLU A 146 2.48 -3.29 2.39
C GLU A 146 2.97 -2.25 1.37
N LEU A 147 2.58 -0.99 1.52
CA LEU A 147 3.07 0.11 0.68
C LEU A 147 4.57 0.34 0.84
N ALA A 148 5.06 0.40 2.08
CA ALA A 148 6.49 0.56 2.37
C ALA A 148 7.31 -0.62 1.80
N PHE A 149 6.78 -1.84 1.87
CA PHE A 149 7.43 -3.01 1.28
C PHE A 149 7.47 -2.95 -0.24
N MET A 150 6.38 -2.54 -0.88
CA MET A 150 6.36 -2.36 -2.34
C MET A 150 7.34 -1.26 -2.78
N ALA A 151 7.47 -0.18 -2.02
CA ALA A 151 8.48 0.86 -2.26
C ALA A 151 9.91 0.31 -2.12
N PHE A 152 10.17 -0.50 -1.09
CA PHE A 152 11.44 -1.19 -0.88
C PHE A 152 11.82 -2.09 -2.07
N LEU A 153 10.91 -2.93 -2.55
CA LEU A 153 11.16 -3.80 -3.69
C LEU A 153 11.40 -3.02 -4.99
N ALA A 154 10.64 -1.95 -5.20
CA ALA A 154 10.80 -1.10 -6.38
C ALA A 154 12.14 -0.38 -6.42
N ARG A 155 12.62 0.13 -5.27
CA ARG A 155 13.97 0.72 -5.15
C ARG A 155 15.06 -0.31 -5.40
N ALA A 156 14.98 -1.47 -4.74
CA ALA A 156 15.94 -2.54 -4.94
C ALA A 156 16.03 -2.97 -6.42
N ALA A 157 14.89 -3.03 -7.11
CA ALA A 157 14.84 -3.32 -8.53
C ALA A 157 15.48 -2.22 -9.39
N ALA A 158 15.21 -0.96 -9.11
CA ALA A 158 15.76 0.18 -9.85
C ALA A 158 17.29 0.30 -9.67
N GLU A 159 17.77 0.19 -8.44
CA GLU A 159 19.20 0.29 -8.09
C GLU A 159 20.03 -0.83 -8.74
N ALA A 160 19.50 -2.07 -8.74
CA ALA A 160 20.20 -3.21 -9.31
C ALA A 160 20.21 -3.23 -10.85
N ALA A 161 19.41 -2.40 -11.54
CA ALA A 161 19.17 -2.53 -12.98
C ALA A 161 20.44 -2.42 -13.85
N GLY A 162 21.42 -1.62 -13.42
CA GLY A 162 22.69 -1.45 -14.13
C GLY A 162 23.79 -2.44 -13.71
N GLU A 163 23.79 -2.87 -12.44
CA GLU A 163 24.89 -3.64 -11.84
C GLU A 163 24.59 -5.14 -11.76
N ASP A 164 23.36 -5.51 -11.42
CA ASP A 164 22.88 -6.90 -11.38
C ASP A 164 21.46 -6.98 -11.97
N PRO A 165 21.34 -7.11 -13.31
CA PRO A 165 20.05 -7.23 -13.99
C PRO A 165 19.22 -8.42 -13.50
N ALA A 166 19.86 -9.50 -13.03
CA ALA A 166 19.15 -10.66 -12.51
C ALA A 166 18.52 -10.36 -11.13
N ALA A 167 19.20 -9.61 -10.26
CA ALA A 167 18.60 -9.12 -9.03
C ALA A 167 17.46 -8.13 -9.29
N SER A 168 17.64 -7.23 -10.26
CA SER A 168 16.60 -6.28 -10.68
C SER A 168 15.31 -6.98 -11.13
N GLU A 169 15.43 -8.03 -11.98
CA GLU A 169 14.25 -8.79 -12.42
C GLU A 169 13.62 -9.59 -11.27
N ARG A 170 14.42 -10.19 -10.38
CA ARG A 170 13.88 -10.90 -9.19
C ARG A 170 13.06 -9.98 -8.29
N ALA A 171 13.58 -8.78 -7.99
CA ALA A 171 12.89 -7.80 -7.17
C ALA A 171 11.62 -7.26 -7.88
N SER A 172 11.71 -7.00 -9.18
CA SER A 172 10.56 -6.59 -10.00
C SER A 172 9.46 -7.64 -10.02
N GLU A 173 9.81 -8.91 -10.20
CA GLU A 173 8.84 -10.01 -10.22
C GLU A 173 8.21 -10.21 -8.84
N LEU A 174 9.00 -10.15 -7.76
CA LEU A 174 8.45 -10.20 -6.41
C LEU A 174 7.48 -9.04 -6.13
N LEU A 175 7.80 -7.82 -6.59
CA LEU A 175 6.89 -6.68 -6.50
C LEU A 175 5.58 -6.95 -7.24
N ARG A 176 5.64 -7.46 -8.48
CA ARG A 176 4.43 -7.78 -9.27
C ARG A 176 3.57 -8.84 -8.57
N GLN A 177 4.19 -9.92 -8.08
CA GLN A 177 3.48 -11.00 -7.39
C GLN A 177 2.84 -10.51 -6.09
N PHE A 178 3.61 -9.79 -5.26
CA PHE A 178 3.12 -9.24 -4.00
C PHE A 178 1.96 -8.28 -4.22
N ALA A 179 2.10 -7.33 -5.17
CA ALA A 179 1.05 -6.38 -5.50
C ALA A 179 -0.24 -7.08 -5.97
N ARG A 180 -0.12 -8.15 -6.77
CA ARG A 180 -1.28 -8.92 -7.26
C ARG A 180 -1.98 -9.69 -6.13
N GLU A 181 -1.22 -10.36 -5.27
CA GLU A 181 -1.76 -11.29 -4.27
C GLU A 181 -2.27 -10.59 -3.01
N HIS A 182 -1.63 -9.48 -2.65
CA HIS A 182 -1.95 -8.67 -1.48
C HIS A 182 -2.59 -7.36 -1.90
N ALA A 183 -1.81 -6.29 -2.15
CA ALA A 183 -2.32 -4.93 -2.33
C ALA A 183 -3.57 -4.83 -3.23
N ASN A 184 -3.53 -5.35 -4.46
CA ASN A 184 -4.63 -5.27 -5.42
C ASN A 184 -5.86 -6.10 -5.02
N ALA A 185 -5.68 -7.12 -4.18
CA ALA A 185 -6.76 -8.01 -3.75
C ALA A 185 -7.72 -7.35 -2.74
N TRP A 186 -7.32 -6.21 -2.13
CA TRP A 186 -8.13 -5.58 -1.08
C TRP A 186 -8.15 -4.05 -1.09
N LEU A 187 -7.17 -3.39 -1.69
CA LEU A 187 -7.11 -1.93 -1.79
C LEU A 187 -8.37 -1.29 -2.38
N PRO A 188 -8.96 -1.79 -3.48
CA PRO A 188 -10.21 -1.21 -4.01
C PRO A 188 -11.37 -1.30 -3.02
N ARG A 189 -11.39 -2.32 -2.15
CA ARG A 189 -12.39 -2.43 -1.09
C ARG A 189 -12.09 -1.43 0.05
N ALA A 190 -10.84 -1.35 0.50
CA ALA A 190 -10.42 -0.38 1.51
C ALA A 190 -10.74 1.06 1.07
N ALA A 191 -10.46 1.43 -0.18
CA ALA A 191 -10.76 2.74 -0.73
C ALA A 191 -12.27 3.06 -0.72
N ARG A 192 -13.13 2.08 -1.06
CA ARG A 192 -14.60 2.26 -0.99
C ARG A 192 -15.09 2.45 0.44
N LEU A 193 -14.57 1.67 1.38
CA LEU A 193 -14.89 1.79 2.80
C LEU A 193 -14.45 3.16 3.36
N LEU A 194 -13.27 3.63 2.94
CA LEU A 194 -12.76 4.97 3.21
C LEU A 194 -13.47 6.08 2.42
N ALA A 195 -14.42 5.79 1.53
CA ALA A 195 -15.21 6.82 0.86
C ALA A 195 -16.66 6.87 1.36
N ALA A 196 -17.10 5.83 2.08
CA ALA A 196 -18.49 5.65 2.51
C ALA A 196 -18.89 6.41 3.78
N GLY A 197 -18.01 7.25 4.33
CA GLY A 197 -18.27 8.01 5.57
C GLY A 197 -17.56 9.34 5.63
#